data_AF-A0A1G3RU98-F1
#
_entry.id   AF-A0A1G3RU98-F1
#
_cell.length_a   1.000
_cell.length_b   1.000
_cell.length_c   1.000
_cell.angle_alpha   90.00
_cell.angle_beta   90.00
_cell.angle_gamma   90.00
#
_symmetry.space_group_name_H-M   'P 1'
#
loop_
_entity.id
_entity.type
_entity.pdbx_description
1 polymer ?
#
loop_
_entity_poly.entity_id
_entity_poly.type
_entity_poly.pdbx_seq_one_letter_code
_entity_poly.pdbx_strand_id
1 'polypeptide(L)' 'MLGNAGTVISFRIGTEDAMHMSKEMYPEFDIEDFINLPNYKIYLKLMIDGKPSRPFSAVTTRHSDTN' A
#
# COMPACT_ATOMS: atom_id res chain seq x y z
N MET A 1 4.52 -11.85 9.53
CA MET A 1 3.07 -11.93 9.21
C MET A 1 2.49 -10.52 9.27
N LEU A 2 2.03 -9.97 8.14
CA LEU A 2 1.25 -8.73 8.08
C LEU A 2 -0.27 -8.96 8.21
N GLY A 3 -0.71 -10.23 8.15
CA GLY A 3 -2.14 -10.61 8.07
C GLY A 3 -3.03 -10.25 9.27
N ASN A 4 -2.51 -9.56 10.29
CA ASN A 4 -3.29 -9.04 11.42
C ASN A 4 -3.43 -7.51 11.41
N ALA A 5 -2.82 -6.82 10.44
CA ALA A 5 -2.93 -5.38 10.30
C ALA A 5 -4.18 -5.05 9.48
N GLY A 6 -5.19 -4.45 10.13
CA GLY A 6 -6.41 -4.04 9.43
C GLY A 6 -6.14 -2.95 8.37
N THR A 7 -5.23 -2.02 8.67
CA THR A 7 -4.79 -0.97 7.74
C THR A 7 -3.31 -1.14 7.42
N VAL A 8 -2.98 -1.11 6.13
CA VAL A 8 -1.62 -1.18 5.61
C VAL A 8 -1.43 -0.05 4.62
N ILE A 9 -0.33 0.69 4.74
CA ILE A 9 0.12 1.68 3.77
C ILE A 9 1.56 1.33 3.42
N SER A 10 1.85 1.21 2.12
CA SER A 10 3.19 0.92 1.61
C SER A 10 3.62 2.04 0.67
N PHE A 11 4.82 2.55 0.90
CA PHE A 11 5.60 3.25 -0.11
C PHE A 11 6.37 2.24 -0.97
N ARG A 12 7.23 2.74 -1.85
CA ARG A 12 8.16 1.89 -2.61
C ARG A 12 9.02 1.08 -1.64
N ILE A 13 9.11 -0.22 -1.88
CA ILE A 13 9.85 -1.18 -1.06
C ILE A 13 10.75 -2.06 -1.96
N GLY A 14 11.72 -2.74 -1.34
CA GLY A 14 12.60 -3.67 -2.04
C GLY A 14 11.92 -5.00 -2.39
N THR A 15 12.58 -5.80 -3.22
CA THR A 15 12.05 -7.08 -3.74
C THR A 15 11.62 -8.06 -2.64
N GLU A 16 12.40 -8.18 -1.55
CA GLU A 16 12.09 -9.11 -0.45
C GLU A 16 10.78 -8.76 0.26
N ASP A 17 10.59 -7.48 0.59
CA ASP A 17 9.36 -7.00 1.21
C ASP A 17 8.17 -7.06 0.21
N ALA A 18 8.43 -6.75 -1.07
CA ALA A 18 7.43 -6.79 -2.13
C ALA A 18 6.83 -8.19 -2.33
N MET A 19 7.62 -9.27 -2.20
CA MET A 19 7.12 -10.65 -2.24
C MET A 19 6.08 -10.96 -1.15
N HIS A 20 6.19 -10.30 0.01
CA HIS A 20 5.24 -10.46 1.10
C HIS A 20 4.03 -9.53 0.91
N MET A 21 4.28 -8.29 0.48
CA MET A 21 3.22 -7.29 0.31
C MET A 21 2.28 -7.60 -0.86
N SER A 22 2.80 -8.12 -1.97
CA SER A 22 1.96 -8.53 -3.12
C SER A 22 0.97 -9.63 -2.74
N LYS A 23 1.38 -10.59 -1.90
CA LYS A 23 0.46 -11.64 -1.38
C LYS A 23 -0.65 -11.05 -0.51
N GLU A 24 -0.35 -10.02 0.28
CA GLU A 24 -1.30 -9.35 1.16
C GLU A 24 -2.29 -8.45 0.40
N MET A 25 -1.87 -7.94 -0.76
CA MET A 25 -2.64 -7.03 -1.61
C MET A 25 -3.12 -7.64 -2.93
N TYR A 26 -2.98 -8.96 -3.09
CA TYR A 26 -3.51 -9.70 -4.22
C TYR A 26 -5.05 -9.55 -4.27
N PRO A 27 -5.66 -9.38 -5.45
CA PRO A 27 -5.07 -9.43 -6.80
C PRO A 27 -4.66 -8.07 -7.38
N GLU A 28 -4.69 -6.99 -6.59
CA GLU A 28 -4.58 -5.63 -7.16
C GLU A 28 -3.14 -5.24 -7.50
N PHE A 29 -2.16 -5.77 -6.77
CA PHE A 29 -0.76 -5.41 -6.95
C PHE A 29 0.15 -6.63 -6.95
N ASP A 30 1.10 -6.63 -7.87
CA ASP A 30 2.17 -7.62 -7.96
C ASP A 30 3.51 -7.05 -7.47
N ILE A 31 4.53 -7.90 -7.40
CA ILE A 31 5.85 -7.56 -6.87
C ILE A 31 6.45 -6.35 -7.60
N GLU A 32 6.30 -6.29 -8.93
CA GLU A 32 6.87 -5.22 -9.76
C GLU A 32 6.26 -3.85 -9.47
N ASP A 33 4.98 -3.81 -9.08
CA ASP A 33 4.30 -2.56 -8.73
C ASP A 33 4.97 -1.90 -7.53
N PHE A 34 5.30 -2.67 -6.49
CA PHE A 34 5.93 -2.17 -5.28
C PHE A 34 7.36 -1.70 -5.50
N ILE A 35 8.12 -2.40 -6.35
CA ILE A 35 9.52 -2.07 -6.66
C ILE A 35 9.60 -0.80 -7.52
N ASN A 36 8.67 -0.67 -8.48
CA ASN A 36 8.66 0.43 -9.44
C ASN A 36 7.77 1.62 -9.01
N LEU A 37 7.21 1.60 -7.80
CA LEU A 37 6.30 2.63 -7.30
C LEU A 37 6.98 4.02 -7.32
N PRO A 38 6.44 5.00 -8.07
CA PRO A 38 7.01 6.34 -8.12
C PRO A 38 6.99 7.05 -6.77
N ASN A 39 7.90 8.02 -6.60
CA ASN A 39 7.92 8.86 -5.40
C ASN A 39 6.56 9.54 -5.18
N TYR A 40 6.17 9.70 -3.91
CA TYR A 40 4.89 10.30 -3.48
C TYR A 40 3.63 9.50 -3.84
N LYS A 41 3.77 8.30 -4.44
CA LYS A 41 2.67 7.34 -4.58
C LYS A 41 2.75 6.29 -3.49
N ILE A 42 1.57 5.78 -3.11
CA ILE A 42 1.40 4.75 -2.09
C ILE A 42 0.38 3.72 -2.54
N TYR A 43 0.54 2.50 -2.05
CA TYR A 43 -0.48 1.46 -2.07
C TYR A 43 -1.00 1.24 -0.67
N LEU A 44 -2.31 1.07 -0.53
CA LEU A 44 -2.94 0.94 0.76
C LEU A 44 -4.13 0.02 0.74
N LYS A 45 -4.35 -0.61 1.89
CA LYS A 45 -5.57 -1.33 2.26
C LYS A 45 -6.04 -0.72 3.57
N LEU A 46 -7.24 -0.13 3.60
CA LEU A 46 -7.75 0.55 4.79
C LEU A 46 -8.82 -0.27 5.47
N MET A 47 -8.94 -0.12 6.80
CA MET A 47 -10.20 -0.43 7.46
C MET A 47 -11.15 0.73 7.28
N ILE A 48 -12.23 0.51 6.53
CA ILE A 48 -13.31 1.49 6.34
C ILE A 48 -14.57 0.87 6.95
N ASP A 49 -15.17 1.57 7.91
CA ASP A 49 -16.38 1.13 8.61
C ASP A 49 -16.30 -0.30 9.16
N GLY A 50 -15.14 -0.65 9.74
CA GLY A 50 -14.89 -1.95 10.36
C GLY A 50 -14.62 -3.09 9.37
N LYS A 51 -14.49 -2.81 8.07
CA LYS A 51 -14.18 -3.80 7.04
C LYS A 51 -12.91 -3.43 6.27
N PRO A 52 -12.05 -4.40 5.93
CA PRO A 52 -10.91 -4.13 5.06
C PRO A 52 -11.41 -3.77 3.65
N SER A 53 -10.87 -2.70 3.09
CA SER A 53 -11.08 -2.33 1.69
C SER A 53 -10.38 -3.31 0.75
N ARG A 54 -10.75 -3.29 -0.53
CA ARG A 54 -9.80 -3.79 -1.56
C ARG A 54 -8.57 -2.87 -1.56
N PRO A 55 -7.36 -3.38 -1.83
CA PRO A 55 -6.19 -2.52 -1.98
C PRO A 55 -6.39 -1.49 -3.11
N PHE A 56 -5.81 -0.31 -2.96
CA PHE A 56 -5.88 0.75 -3.97
C PHE A 56 -4.65 1.67 -3.89
N SER A 57 -4.46 2.48 -4.92
CA SER A 57 -3.36 3.45 -4.99
C SER A 57 -3.82 4.84 -4.56
N ALA A 58 -2.91 5.62 -3.98
CA ALA A 58 -3.12 7.03 -3.69
C ALA A 58 -1.81 7.83 -3.89
N VAL A 59 -1.95 9.16 -3.83
CA VAL A 59 -0.84 10.10 -3.87
C VAL A 59 -0.79 10.84 -2.53
N THR A 60 0.40 10.97 -1.96
CA THR A 60 0.58 11.73 -0.72
C THR A 60 0.53 13.23 -0.97
N THR A 61 -0.13 13.98 -0.09
CA THR A 61 -0.07 15.45 -0.07
C THR A 61 1.14 15.90 0.76
N ARG A 62 1.68 17.09 0.47
CA ARG A 62 2.68 17.70 1.37
C ARG A 62 1.94 18.33 2.53
N HIS A 63 2.56 18.31 3.70
CA HIS A 63 1.98 18.92 4.90
C HIS A 63 1.64 20.42 4.70
N SER A 64 2.45 21.16 3.94
CA SER A 64 2.21 22.57 3.58
C SER A 64 0.96 22.81 2.74
N ASP A 65 0.44 21.76 2.10
CA ASP A 65 -0.70 21.85 1.19
C ASP A 65 -2.04 21.63 1.95
N THR A 66 -1.94 21.22 3.22
CA THR A 66 -3.03 21.16 4.19
C THR A 66 -2.97 22.41 5.05
N ASN A 67 -3.86 23.37 4.81
CA ASN A 67 -4.01 24.63 5.56
C ASN A 67 -3.85 24.49 7.08
#